data_AF-A0A0A9HHK2-F1
#
_entry.id   AF-A0A0A9HHK2-F1
#
_cell.length_a   1.000
_cell.length_b   1.000
_cell.length_c   1.000
_cell.angle_alpha   90.00
_cell.angle_beta   90.00
_cell.angle_gamma   90.00
#
_symmetry.space_group_name_H-M   'P 1'
#
loop_
_entity.id
_entity.type
_entity.pdbx_description
1 polymer ?
#
loop_
_entity_poly.entity_id
_entity_poly.type
_entity_poly.pdbx_seq_one_letter_code
_entity_poly.pdbx_strand_id
1 'polypeptide(L)' 'MTCPARLVSGEVDQSDGMLSDDVVAQGYALLCAAYPRSDCTIRVIPEDELLQVQLATADD' A
#
# COMPACT_ATOMS: atom_id res chain seq x y z
N MET A 1 -5.92 -9.40 0.95
CA MET A 1 -6.06 -8.39 -0.11
C MET A 1 -5.31 -8.86 -1.34
N THR A 2 -5.97 -8.88 -2.51
CA THR A 2 -5.44 -9.50 -3.75
C THR A 2 -4.65 -8.54 -4.66
N CYS A 3 -4.71 -7.23 -4.39
CA CYS A 3 -4.04 -6.19 -5.18
C CYS A 3 -2.88 -5.44 -4.46
N PRO A 4 -2.12 -6.05 -3.52
CA PRO A 4 -1.14 -5.32 -2.72
C PRO A 4 0.13 -5.01 -3.51
N ALA A 5 0.69 -3.84 -3.27
CA ALA A 5 1.96 -3.44 -3.83
C ALA A 5 2.71 -2.49 -2.88
N ARG A 6 3.99 -2.31 -3.15
CA ARG A 6 4.84 -1.34 -2.47
C ARG A 6 5.30 -0.27 -3.46
N LEU A 7 5.06 0.98 -3.14
CA LEU A 7 5.52 2.14 -3.90
C LEU A 7 7.03 2.31 -3.67
N VAL A 8 7.82 2.09 -4.71
CA VAL A 8 9.29 2.25 -4.70
C VAL A 8 9.65 3.70 -4.97
N SER A 9 8.92 4.36 -5.88
CA SER A 9 9.02 5.79 -6.16
C SER A 9 7.74 6.32 -6.78
N GLY A 10 7.55 7.64 -6.68
CA GLY A 10 6.37 8.35 -7.17
C GLY A 10 5.33 8.61 -6.08
N GLU A 11 4.16 9.06 -6.50
CA GLU A 11 3.03 9.39 -5.64
C GLU A 11 1.75 8.76 -6.17
N VAL A 12 0.95 8.19 -5.27
CA VAL A 12 -0.39 7.68 -5.57
C VAL A 12 -1.38 8.28 -4.58
N ASP A 13 -2.60 8.52 -5.04
CA ASP A 13 -3.75 8.78 -4.21
C ASP A 13 -4.51 7.48 -4.00
N GLN A 14 -4.63 7.04 -2.75
CA GLN A 14 -5.35 5.82 -2.37
C GLN A 14 -6.38 6.09 -1.28
N SER A 15 -7.02 7.27 -1.31
CA SER A 15 -8.06 7.66 -0.36
C SER A 15 -9.26 6.69 -0.30
N ASP A 16 -9.50 5.96 -1.39
CA ASP A 16 -10.55 4.93 -1.50
C ASP A 16 -10.09 3.54 -0.97
N GLY A 17 -8.83 3.45 -0.51
CA GLY A 17 -8.21 2.24 0.01
C GLY A 17 -8.59 1.95 1.47
N MET A 18 -8.37 0.70 1.87
CA MET A 18 -8.71 0.18 3.22
C MET A 18 -7.47 -0.01 4.10
N LEU A 19 -6.33 0.57 3.72
CA LEU A 19 -5.09 0.49 4.50
C LEU A 19 -5.10 1.53 5.62
N SER A 20 -4.51 1.21 6.76
CA SER A 20 -4.27 2.20 7.82
C SER A 20 -3.21 3.21 7.38
N ASP A 21 -3.28 4.44 7.90
CA ASP A 21 -2.38 5.53 7.53
C ASP A 21 -0.90 5.17 7.73
N ASP A 22 -0.57 4.41 8.78
CA ASP A 22 0.81 3.94 9.04
C ASP A 22 1.32 2.96 7.98
N VAL A 23 0.44 2.09 7.48
CA VAL A 23 0.76 1.15 6.39
C VAL A 23 0.96 1.93 5.09
N VAL A 24 0.12 2.93 4.82
CA VAL A 24 0.28 3.84 3.67
C VAL A 24 1.60 4.60 3.76
N ALA A 25 1.93 5.15 4.93
CA ALA A 25 3.16 5.89 5.17
C ALA A 25 4.43 5.03 4.99
N GLN A 26 4.34 3.72 5.20
CA GLN A 26 5.41 2.76 4.91
C GLN A 26 5.58 2.45 3.41
N GLY A 27 4.74 3.05 2.57
CA GLY A 27 4.77 2.92 1.11
C GLY A 27 3.96 1.74 0.59
N TYR A 28 3.01 1.21 1.36
CA TYR A 28 2.11 0.15 0.89
C TYR A 28 0.86 0.74 0.24
N ALA A 29 0.44 0.10 -0.85
CA ALA A 29 -0.69 0.51 -1.66
C ALA A 29 -1.56 -0.67 -2.08
N LEU A 30 -2.84 -0.39 -2.30
CA LEU A 30 -3.76 -1.30 -2.97
C LEU A 30 -3.97 -0.80 -4.41
N LEU A 31 -3.39 -1.49 -5.38
CA LEU A 31 -3.41 -1.04 -6.78
C LEU A 31 -4.82 -0.94 -7.37
N CYS A 32 -5.77 -1.70 -6.83
CA CYS A 32 -7.16 -1.63 -7.24
C CYS A 32 -7.90 -0.38 -6.75
N ALA A 33 -7.27 0.42 -5.90
CA ALA A 33 -7.79 1.69 -5.37
C ALA A 33 -6.73 2.81 -5.35
N ALA A 34 -5.63 2.66 -6.10
CA ALA A 34 -4.53 3.63 -6.13
C ALA A 34 -4.48 4.36 -7.49
N TYR A 35 -4.60 5.67 -7.46
CA TYR A 35 -4.55 6.55 -8.62
C TYR A 35 -3.20 7.27 -8.69
N PRO A 36 -2.39 7.08 -9.74
CA PRO A 36 -1.07 7.70 -9.83
C PRO A 36 -1.19 9.23 -9.93
N ARG A 37 -0.33 9.93 -9.18
CA ARG A 37 -0.18 11.40 -9.17
C ARG A 37 1.14 11.85 -9.81
N SER A 38 2.06 10.91 -10.04
CA SER A 38 3.31 11.10 -10.76
C SER A 38 3.69 9.81 -11.51
N ASP A 39 4.84 9.82 -12.19
CA ASP A 39 5.50 8.59 -12.60
C ASP A 39 5.80 7.73 -11.36
N CYS A 40 5.37 6.46 -11.40
CA CYS A 40 5.46 5.54 -10.27
C CYS A 40 6.28 4.31 -10.63
N THR A 41 7.16 3.89 -9.71
CA THR A 41 7.75 2.55 -9.72
C THR A 41 7.13 1.76 -8.58
N ILE A 42 6.57 0.60 -8.89
CA ILE A 42 5.83 -0.21 -7.92
C ILE A 42 6.34 -1.65 -7.95
N ARG A 43 6.46 -2.25 -6.78
CA ARG A 43 6.75 -3.68 -6.63
C ARG A 43 5.49 -4.39 -6.17
N VAL A 44 4.99 -5.33 -6.97
CA VAL A 44 3.91 -6.23 -6.54
C VAL A 44 4.45 -7.14 -5.44
N ILE A 45 3.67 -7.33 -4.38
CA ILE A 45 4.05 -8.13 -3.21
C ILE A 45 3.01 -9.23 -2.98
N PRO A 46 3.36 -10.31 -2.27
CA PRO A 46 2.36 -11.28 -1.80
C PRO A 46 1.46 -10.65 -0.74
N GLU A 47 0.23 -11.16 -0.62
CA GLU A 47 -0.74 -10.76 0.40
C GLU A 47 -0.18 -10.89 1.82
N ASP A 48 0.57 -11.96 2.10
CA ASP A 48 1.17 -12.22 3.41
C ASP A 48 2.10 -11.08 3.87
N GLU A 49 2.84 -10.45 2.95
CA GLU A 49 3.72 -9.32 3.27
C GLU A 49 2.91 -8.13 3.76
N LEU A 50 1.79 -7.82 3.10
CA LEU A 50 0.91 -6.72 3.52
C LEU A 50 0.23 -7.03 4.87
N LEU A 51 -0.27 -8.25 5.04
CA LEU A 51 -0.97 -8.65 6.26
C LEU A 51 -0.06 -8.59 7.49
N GLN A 52 1.21 -9.00 7.37
CA GLN A 52 2.17 -8.91 8.46
C GLN A 52 2.36 -7.47 8.94
N VAL A 53 2.49 -6.53 8.00
CA VAL A 53 2.69 -5.11 8.33
C VAL A 53 1.41 -4.51 8.93
N GLN A 54 0.25 -4.82 8.37
CA GLN A 54 -1.01 -4.26 8.81
C GLN A 54 -1.50 -4.80 10.16
N LEU A 55 -1.17 -6.06 10.49
CA LEU A 55 -1.42 -6.61 11.81
C LEU A 55 -0.43 -6.08 12.85
N ALA A 56 0.85 -5.94 12.49
CA ALA A 56 1.86 -5.39 13.40
C ALA A 56 1.59 -3.91 13.77
N THR A 57 0.87 -3.17 12.93
CA THR A 57 0.47 -1.78 13.18
C THR A 57 -0.91 -1.66 13.84
N ALA A 58 -1.64 -2.75 14.05
CA ALA A 58 -2.94 -2.75 14.73
C ALA A 58 -2.84 -2.88 16.26
N ASP A 59 -1.66 -3.22 16.78
CA ASP A 59 -1.38 -3.43 18.21
C ASP A 59 -0.71 -2.22 18.91
N ASP A 60 -0.63 -1.06 18.23
CA ASP A 60 -0.19 0.24 18.79
C ASP A 60 -1.40 1.19 18.93
#